data_AF-A0A839T1G7-F1
#
_entry.id   AF-A0A839T1G7-F1
#
_cell.length_a   1.000
_cell.length_b   1.000
_cell.length_c   1.000
_cell.angle_alpha   90.00
_cell.angle_beta   90.00
_cell.angle_gamma   90.00
#
_symmetry.space_group_name_H-M   'P 1'
#
loop_
_entity.id
_entity.type
_entity.pdbx_description
1 polymer ?
#
loop_
_entity_poly.entity_id
_entity_poly.type
_entity_poly.pdbx_seq_one_letter_code
_entity_poly.pdbx_strand_id
1 'polypeptide(L)'
;MRRTTLTALLGLGASILAIVFTGAKPEPPKTFSEAKKIAETIYEKRPITFYCGCHYDGNKVNLASCGYKPRKQPTRAARLEWEHIVPAWVIGHQRQCWQHGGRKNCSANDPVFSAAEADLHNLVPSIGEVNGDRSNYALGMLEKKPSQYGACQMVIDSEQKTAMPPQAVRGASARIYLYMADRYKLRLSAQDRKTYEAWNRMYPVNEWERWRNRQVGCAMGWGNPYVGPLDPKDCPGQGVVRRILDLLREKLKI
;
A
#
# COMPACT_ATOMS: atom_id res chain seq x y z
N MET A 1 32.98 -50.35 -62.25
CA MET A 1 32.23 -49.21 -62.83
C MET A 1 31.29 -48.64 -61.77
N ARG A 2 31.31 -47.31 -61.65
CA ARG A 2 30.46 -46.40 -60.87
C ARG A 2 30.51 -46.43 -59.34
N ARG A 3 31.16 -45.37 -58.85
CA ARG A 3 31.09 -44.72 -57.54
C ARG A 3 29.66 -44.26 -57.23
N THR A 4 29.27 -44.34 -55.96
CA THR A 4 28.41 -43.31 -55.34
C THR A 4 28.84 -43.05 -53.89
N THR A 5 29.11 -41.78 -53.67
CA THR A 5 29.54 -41.02 -52.48
C THR A 5 28.53 -41.10 -51.32
N LEU A 6 28.99 -41.31 -50.09
CA LEU A 6 29.31 -40.30 -49.05
C LEU A 6 28.10 -39.54 -48.46
N THR A 7 27.94 -39.75 -47.15
CA THR A 7 27.49 -38.79 -46.11
C THR A 7 26.15 -38.06 -46.25
N ALA A 8 25.23 -38.39 -45.33
CA ALA A 8 24.38 -37.39 -44.67
C ALA A 8 24.43 -37.64 -43.15
N LEU A 9 25.32 -36.93 -42.45
CA LEU A 9 25.05 -36.51 -41.07
C LEU A 9 23.83 -35.57 -41.11
N LEU A 10 22.97 -35.62 -40.10
CA LEU A 10 22.62 -34.44 -39.29
C LEU A 10 21.54 -34.81 -38.26
N GLY A 11 21.80 -34.39 -37.03
CA GLY A 11 21.15 -34.81 -35.81
C GLY A 11 19.62 -34.78 -35.83
N LEU A 12 19.03 -35.78 -35.16
CA LEU A 12 17.80 -35.56 -34.43
C LEU A 12 18.06 -34.43 -33.43
N GLY A 13 17.75 -33.21 -33.85
CA GLY A 13 17.71 -32.05 -32.98
C GLY A 13 16.76 -32.35 -31.84
N ALA A 14 17.31 -32.49 -30.64
CA ALA A 14 16.55 -32.38 -29.42
C ALA A 14 15.91 -31.00 -29.43
N SER A 15 14.65 -30.92 -29.85
CA SER A 15 13.78 -29.76 -29.64
C SER A 15 13.52 -29.65 -28.14
N ILE A 16 14.52 -29.19 -27.39
CA ILE A 16 14.34 -28.68 -26.04
C ILE A 16 13.52 -27.41 -26.22
N LEU A 17 12.22 -27.54 -26.00
CA LEU A 17 11.31 -26.42 -25.85
C LEU A 17 11.86 -25.57 -24.69
N ALA A 18 12.62 -24.54 -25.03
CA ALA A 18 13.07 -23.54 -24.08
C ALA A 18 11.82 -22.78 -23.62
N ILE A 19 11.16 -23.30 -22.59
CA ILE A 19 10.16 -22.56 -21.83
C ILE A 19 10.94 -21.41 -21.17
N VAL A 20 10.96 -20.27 -21.84
CA VAL A 20 11.41 -19.02 -21.25
C VAL A 20 10.40 -18.70 -20.16
N PHE A 21 10.71 -19.12 -18.92
CA PHE A 21 10.01 -18.65 -17.74
C PHE A 21 10.33 -17.16 -17.59
N THR A 22 9.62 -16.32 -18.34
CA THR A 22 9.51 -14.91 -18.01
C THR A 22 8.77 -14.87 -16.67
N GLY A 23 9.49 -14.66 -15.57
CA GLY A 23 8.87 -14.48 -14.27
C GLY A 23 7.80 -13.41 -14.38
N ALA A 24 6.54 -13.78 -14.16
CA ALA A 24 5.42 -12.85 -14.23
C ALA A 24 5.71 -11.70 -13.25
N LYS A 25 5.65 -10.46 -13.75
CA LYS A 25 5.73 -9.28 -12.89
C LYS A 25 4.53 -9.32 -11.93
N PRO A 26 4.68 -8.93 -10.65
CA PRO A 26 3.55 -8.81 -9.75
C PRO A 26 2.47 -7.93 -10.39
N GLU A 27 1.25 -8.45 -10.52
CA GLU A 27 0.10 -7.63 -10.94
C GLU A 27 -0.48 -6.95 -9.69
N PRO A 28 -0.55 -5.61 -9.67
CA PRO A 28 -1.22 -4.89 -8.59
C PRO A 28 -2.69 -5.31 -8.46
N PRO A 29 -3.28 -5.25 -7.25
CA PRO A 29 -4.71 -5.46 -7.08
C PRO A 29 -5.50 -4.47 -7.94
N LYS A 30 -6.53 -4.97 -8.61
CA LYS A 30 -7.38 -4.19 -9.53
C LYS A 30 -8.58 -3.60 -8.81
N THR A 31 -8.95 -4.16 -7.67
CA THR A 31 -10.12 -3.73 -6.88
C THR A 31 -9.77 -3.51 -5.42
N PHE A 32 -10.54 -2.66 -4.73
CA PHE A 32 -10.40 -2.47 -3.29
C PHE A 32 -10.58 -3.78 -2.50
N SER A 33 -11.44 -4.68 -2.98
CA SER A 33 -11.66 -5.99 -2.34
C SER A 33 -10.42 -6.87 -2.39
N GLU A 34 -9.76 -6.94 -3.55
CA GLU A 34 -8.47 -7.64 -3.72
C GLU A 34 -7.39 -7.00 -2.85
N ALA A 35 -7.29 -5.67 -2.87
CA ALA A 35 -6.30 -4.94 -2.09
C ALA A 35 -6.44 -5.23 -0.58
N LYS A 36 -7.66 -5.29 -0.04
CA LYS A 36 -7.88 -5.66 1.37
C LYS A 36 -7.36 -7.05 1.71
N LYS A 37 -7.63 -8.05 0.88
CA LYS A 37 -7.14 -9.43 1.10
C LYS A 37 -5.61 -9.50 1.13
N ILE A 38 -4.96 -8.79 0.21
CA ILE A 38 -3.50 -8.71 0.19
C ILE A 38 -2.98 -7.96 1.43
N ALA A 39 -3.62 -6.86 1.80
CA ALA A 39 -3.25 -6.08 2.97
C ALA A 39 -3.39 -6.91 4.26
N GLU A 40 -4.45 -7.69 4.41
CA GLU A 40 -4.62 -8.65 5.53
C GLU A 40 -3.41 -9.56 5.65
N THR A 41 -3.00 -10.21 4.55
CA THR A 41 -1.83 -11.10 4.52
C THR A 41 -0.51 -10.37 4.86
N ILE A 42 -0.32 -9.14 4.37
CA ILE A 42 0.90 -8.36 4.64
C ILE A 42 0.99 -8.04 6.14
N TYR A 43 -0.12 -7.61 6.74
CA TYR A 43 -0.16 -7.06 8.09
C TYR A 43 -0.35 -8.11 9.20
N GLU A 44 -0.73 -9.34 8.88
CA GLU A 44 -0.72 -10.47 9.84
C GLU A 44 0.62 -10.62 10.57
N LYS A 45 1.74 -10.31 9.89
CA LYS A 45 3.09 -10.36 10.49
C LYS A 45 3.33 -9.27 11.54
N ARG A 46 2.56 -8.18 11.50
CA ARG A 46 2.70 -7.01 12.37
C ARG A 46 1.32 -6.38 12.63
N PRO A 47 0.44 -7.03 13.39
CA PRO A 47 -0.97 -6.68 13.49
C PRO A 47 -1.19 -5.55 14.50
N ILE A 48 -0.74 -4.35 14.14
CA ILE A 48 -0.82 -3.11 14.94
C ILE A 48 -1.58 -2.04 14.15
N THR A 49 -2.57 -1.39 14.76
CA THR A 49 -3.31 -0.29 14.12
C THR A 49 -2.42 0.93 13.93
N PHE A 50 -2.58 1.58 12.78
CA PHE A 50 -1.68 2.63 12.31
C PHE A 50 -1.66 3.83 13.25
N TYR A 51 -2.81 4.46 13.52
CA TYR A 51 -2.83 5.68 14.32
C TYR A 51 -2.56 5.41 15.81
N CYS A 52 -3.23 4.41 16.39
CA CYS A 52 -3.28 4.25 17.85
C CYS A 52 -2.39 3.13 18.41
N GLY A 53 -1.75 2.32 17.57
CA GLY A 53 -0.81 1.30 18.04
C GLY A 53 -1.47 0.11 18.75
N CYS A 54 -2.73 -0.19 18.47
CA CYS A 54 -3.45 -1.29 19.13
C CYS A 54 -3.21 -2.61 18.40
N HIS A 55 -3.00 -3.68 19.15
CA HIS A 55 -3.02 -5.03 18.60
C HIS A 55 -4.41 -5.36 18.04
N TYR A 56 -4.44 -6.16 16.98
CA TYR A 56 -5.68 -6.73 16.44
C TYR A 56 -5.46 -8.19 16.00
N ASP A 57 -6.56 -8.92 15.85
CA ASP A 57 -6.57 -10.29 15.33
C ASP A 57 -7.73 -10.43 14.35
N GLY A 58 -7.42 -10.75 13.10
CA GLY A 58 -8.34 -10.63 11.97
C GLY A 58 -9.02 -9.25 11.95
N ASN A 59 -10.35 -9.24 12.12
CA ASN A 59 -11.14 -8.01 12.15
C ASN A 59 -11.34 -7.42 13.55
N LYS A 60 -10.85 -8.05 14.63
CA LYS A 60 -11.11 -7.63 16.02
C LYS A 60 -9.93 -6.83 16.58
N VAL A 61 -10.21 -5.61 17.07
CA VAL A 61 -9.18 -4.77 17.70
C VAL A 61 -9.17 -4.98 19.22
N ASN A 62 -7.99 -5.21 19.80
CA ASN A 62 -7.79 -5.22 21.24
C ASN A 62 -7.52 -3.79 21.74
N LEU A 63 -8.58 -3.07 22.10
CA LEU A 63 -8.51 -1.67 22.56
C LEU A 63 -7.69 -1.50 23.86
N ALA A 64 -7.68 -2.51 24.74
CA ALA A 64 -6.94 -2.45 25.99
C ALA A 64 -5.43 -2.47 25.77
N SER A 65 -4.95 -3.12 24.69
CA SER A 65 -3.51 -3.26 24.39
C SER A 65 -2.77 -1.92 24.17
N CYS A 66 -3.50 -0.86 23.87
CA CYS A 66 -2.99 0.48 23.60
C CYS A 66 -3.64 1.56 24.49
N GLY A 67 -4.51 1.18 25.43
CA GLY A 67 -5.25 2.11 26.27
C GLY A 67 -6.28 2.97 25.52
N TYR A 68 -6.80 2.50 24.38
CA TYR A 68 -7.83 3.22 23.62
C TYR A 68 -9.16 3.20 24.37
N LYS A 69 -9.84 4.35 24.40
CA LYS A 69 -11.19 4.48 24.95
C LYS A 69 -12.14 4.96 23.86
N PRO A 70 -13.20 4.18 23.52
CA PRO A 70 -14.18 4.61 22.53
C PRO A 70 -14.82 5.94 22.92
N ARG A 71 -15.00 6.81 21.92
CA ARG A 71 -15.56 8.15 22.11
C ARG A 71 -17.09 8.13 22.08
N LYS A 72 -17.66 7.50 21.05
CA LYS A 72 -19.12 7.45 20.77
C LYS A 72 -19.60 6.15 20.14
N GLN A 73 -18.74 5.40 19.46
CA GLN A 73 -19.09 4.23 18.64
C GLN A 73 -18.30 2.99 19.09
N PRO A 74 -18.56 2.43 20.29
CA PRO A 74 -17.80 1.28 20.83
C PRO A 74 -17.83 0.05 19.91
N THR A 75 -18.96 -0.24 19.27
CA THR A 75 -19.08 -1.36 18.31
C THR A 75 -18.18 -1.18 17.09
N ARG A 76 -18.02 0.05 16.60
CA ARG A 76 -17.14 0.35 15.48
C ARG A 76 -15.68 0.39 15.92
N ALA A 77 -15.40 0.88 17.13
CA ALA A 77 -14.07 0.85 17.72
C ALA A 77 -13.54 -0.58 17.90
N ALA A 78 -14.41 -1.55 18.17
CA ALA A 78 -14.01 -2.95 18.37
C ALA A 78 -13.57 -3.69 17.08
N ARG A 79 -13.73 -3.07 15.90
CA ARG A 79 -13.37 -3.69 14.61
C ARG A 79 -12.32 -2.91 13.83
N LEU A 80 -11.58 -3.65 13.01
CA LEU A 80 -10.60 -3.12 12.08
C LEU A 80 -11.33 -2.52 10.86
N GLU A 81 -10.88 -1.36 10.40
CA GLU A 81 -11.26 -0.83 9.10
C GLU A 81 -10.00 -0.43 8.33
N TRP A 82 -9.97 -0.75 7.03
CA TRP A 82 -8.87 -0.39 6.15
C TRP A 82 -8.96 1.09 5.80
N GLU A 83 -8.00 1.85 6.31
CA GLU A 83 -7.90 3.30 6.15
C GLU A 83 -7.20 3.65 4.84
N HIS A 84 -7.86 4.49 4.04
CA HIS A 84 -7.22 5.23 2.96
C HIS A 84 -6.59 6.50 3.54
N ILE A 85 -5.27 6.53 3.73
CA ILE A 85 -4.57 7.71 4.28
C ILE A 85 -4.89 8.96 3.46
N VAL A 86 -4.79 8.88 2.13
CA VAL A 86 -5.42 9.82 1.20
C VAL A 86 -6.84 9.32 0.95
N PRO A 87 -7.89 10.01 1.45
CA PRO A 87 -9.26 9.53 1.37
C PRO A 87 -9.70 9.26 -0.07
N ALA A 88 -10.53 8.24 -0.28
CA ALA A 88 -11.15 7.98 -1.59
C ALA A 88 -11.85 9.24 -2.15
N TRP A 89 -12.42 10.08 -1.30
CA TRP A 89 -12.98 11.38 -1.70
C TRP A 89 -11.93 12.30 -2.34
N VAL A 90 -10.72 12.41 -1.79
CA VAL A 90 -9.64 13.22 -2.38
C VAL A 90 -9.23 12.68 -3.74
N ILE A 91 -9.19 11.35 -3.90
CA ILE A 91 -8.87 10.68 -5.17
C ILE A 91 -9.94 10.96 -6.24
N GLY A 92 -11.21 11.01 -5.84
CA GLY A 92 -12.33 10.86 -6.75
C GLY A 92 -13.30 12.03 -6.90
N HIS A 93 -13.45 12.91 -5.92
CA HIS A 93 -14.58 13.86 -5.90
C HIS A 93 -14.64 14.82 -7.09
N GLN A 94 -13.53 15.07 -7.78
CA GLN A 94 -13.49 15.94 -8.98
C GLN A 94 -13.70 15.17 -10.29
N ARG A 95 -13.79 13.84 -10.24
CA ARG A 95 -13.95 12.98 -11.41
C ARG A 95 -15.41 12.92 -11.84
N GLN A 96 -15.65 12.80 -13.14
CA GLN A 96 -17.00 12.65 -13.69
C GLN A 96 -17.73 11.44 -13.10
N CYS A 97 -17.05 10.31 -12.89
CA CYS A 97 -17.67 9.13 -12.27
C CYS A 97 -18.28 9.46 -10.89
N TRP A 98 -17.65 10.36 -10.13
CA TRP A 98 -18.09 10.68 -8.78
C TRP A 98 -19.33 11.57 -8.80
N GLN A 99 -19.38 12.51 -9.76
CA GLN A 99 -20.56 13.33 -9.99
C GLN A 99 -21.76 12.47 -10.43
N HIS A 100 -21.51 11.39 -11.18
CA HIS A 100 -22.52 10.47 -11.70
C HIS A 100 -22.65 9.18 -10.86
N GLY A 101 -22.71 9.28 -9.53
CA GLY A 101 -22.96 8.11 -8.66
C GLY A 101 -21.88 7.81 -7.61
N GLY A 102 -21.05 8.79 -7.29
CA GLY A 102 -20.11 8.76 -6.18
C GLY A 102 -19.04 7.70 -6.27
N ARG A 103 -18.50 7.31 -5.11
CA ARG A 103 -17.45 6.30 -4.98
C ARG A 103 -17.80 4.99 -5.69
N LYS A 104 -19.04 4.51 -5.53
CA LYS A 104 -19.48 3.24 -6.13
C LYS A 104 -19.36 3.26 -7.66
N ASN A 105 -19.77 4.34 -8.30
CA ASN A 105 -19.63 4.47 -9.75
C ASN A 105 -18.16 4.58 -10.17
N CYS A 106 -17.33 5.32 -9.42
CA CYS A 106 -15.90 5.39 -9.71
C CYS A 106 -15.17 4.06 -9.57
N SER A 107 -15.43 3.29 -8.50
CA SER A 107 -14.81 1.98 -8.31
C SER A 107 -15.14 1.01 -9.45
N ALA A 108 -16.33 1.13 -10.04
CA ALA A 108 -16.78 0.26 -11.13
C ALA A 108 -16.28 0.71 -12.51
N ASN A 109 -16.24 2.03 -12.76
CA ASN A 109 -16.18 2.56 -14.13
C ASN A 109 -15.02 3.51 -14.41
N ASP A 110 -14.25 3.93 -13.40
CA ASP A 110 -13.04 4.73 -13.60
C ASP A 110 -11.79 3.91 -13.23
N PRO A 111 -11.01 3.42 -14.22
CA PRO A 111 -9.86 2.57 -13.97
C PRO A 111 -8.75 3.28 -13.21
N VAL A 112 -8.60 4.60 -13.35
CA VAL A 112 -7.60 5.37 -12.60
C VAL A 112 -8.02 5.50 -11.14
N PHE A 113 -9.31 5.75 -10.89
CA PHE A 113 -9.84 5.75 -9.53
C PHE A 113 -9.71 4.38 -8.88
N SER A 114 -10.11 3.31 -9.57
CA SER A 114 -10.06 1.94 -9.04
C SER A 114 -8.63 1.52 -8.70
N ALA A 115 -7.66 1.84 -9.57
CA ALA A 115 -6.24 1.61 -9.31
C ALA A 115 -5.68 2.42 -8.13
N ALA A 116 -6.15 3.66 -7.93
CA ALA A 116 -5.74 4.51 -6.80
C ALA A 116 -6.38 4.06 -5.47
N GLU A 117 -7.63 3.60 -5.53
CA GLU A 117 -8.36 3.05 -4.40
C GLU A 117 -7.77 1.71 -3.93
N ALA A 118 -7.30 0.88 -4.88
CA ALA A 118 -6.66 -0.39 -4.61
C ALA A 118 -5.16 -0.28 -4.24
N ASP A 119 -4.57 0.92 -4.27
CA ASP A 119 -3.14 1.08 -4.00
C ASP A 119 -2.81 0.78 -2.53
N LEU A 120 -2.11 -0.34 -2.32
CA LEU A 120 -1.69 -0.82 -1.00
C LEU A 120 -0.76 0.17 -0.28
N HIS A 121 -0.04 1.04 -0.98
CA HIS A 121 0.76 2.09 -0.33
C HIS A 121 -0.12 3.10 0.41
N ASN A 122 -1.40 3.22 0.04
CA ASN A 122 -2.39 4.10 0.68
C ASN A 122 -3.26 3.39 1.74
N LEU A 123 -3.13 2.07 1.90
CA LEU A 123 -3.95 1.28 2.83
C LEU A 123 -3.20 0.92 4.10
N VAL A 124 -3.83 1.21 5.25
CA VAL A 124 -3.30 0.86 6.57
C VAL A 124 -4.41 0.34 7.50
N PRO A 125 -4.09 -0.52 8.48
CA PRO A 125 -5.05 -0.97 9.48
C PRO A 125 -5.43 0.19 10.42
N SER A 126 -6.72 0.42 10.67
CA SER A 126 -7.18 1.46 11.61
C SER A 126 -8.31 0.95 12.50
N ILE A 127 -8.47 1.59 13.66
CA ILE A 127 -9.64 1.41 14.52
C ILE A 127 -10.84 2.01 13.77
N GLY A 128 -11.93 1.25 13.63
CA GLY A 128 -13.07 1.68 12.83
C GLY A 128 -13.66 3.03 13.28
N GLU A 129 -13.75 3.28 14.58
CA GLU A 129 -14.22 4.58 15.08
C GLU A 129 -13.31 5.74 14.66
N VAL A 130 -11.98 5.55 14.72
CA VAL A 130 -11.01 6.57 14.27
C VAL A 130 -11.11 6.80 12.76
N ASN A 131 -11.18 5.73 11.96
CA ASN A 131 -11.44 5.83 10.51
C ASN A 131 -12.72 6.63 10.22
N GLY A 132 -13.78 6.35 10.99
CA GLY A 132 -15.06 7.03 10.89
C GLY A 132 -15.03 8.50 11.21
N ASP A 133 -14.53 8.82 12.40
CA ASP A 133 -14.43 10.19 12.88
C ASP A 133 -13.50 11.01 11.97
N ARG A 134 -12.42 10.41 11.45
CA ARG A 134 -11.47 11.06 10.54
C ARG A 134 -12.10 11.43 9.20
N SER A 135 -13.11 10.68 8.73
CA SER A 135 -13.89 10.99 7.52
C SER A 135 -12.97 11.25 6.31
N ASN A 136 -13.20 12.33 5.57
CA ASN A 136 -12.34 12.82 4.49
C ASN A 136 -11.48 14.04 4.92
N TYR A 137 -11.27 14.23 6.21
CA TYR A 137 -10.52 15.38 6.73
C TYR A 137 -9.05 15.32 6.34
N ALA A 138 -8.50 16.50 6.02
CA ALA A 138 -7.09 16.66 5.74
C ALA A 138 -6.26 16.38 6.99
N LEU A 139 -5.05 15.87 6.80
CA LEU A 139 -4.12 15.73 7.91
C LEU A 139 -3.42 17.08 8.15
N GLY A 140 -3.37 17.52 9.41
CA GLY A 140 -2.80 18.81 9.77
C GLY A 140 -2.46 18.93 11.25
N MET A 141 -1.88 20.05 11.65
CA MET A 141 -1.67 20.37 13.07
C MET A 141 -2.91 21.07 13.63
N LEU A 142 -3.25 20.76 14.89
CA LEU A 142 -4.32 21.40 15.64
C LEU A 142 -3.74 21.90 16.97
N GLU A 143 -4.24 23.03 17.47
CA GLU A 143 -3.88 23.55 18.79
C GLU A 143 -4.57 22.80 19.95
N LYS A 144 -5.47 21.86 19.62
CA LYS A 144 -6.19 21.02 20.56
C LYS A 144 -5.30 19.89 21.10
N LYS A 145 -5.32 19.68 22.41
CA LYS A 145 -4.65 18.54 23.05
C LYS A 145 -5.44 17.24 22.83
N PRO A 146 -4.78 16.07 22.72
CA PRO A 146 -5.47 14.80 22.61
C PRO A 146 -6.28 14.46 23.86
N SER A 147 -7.58 14.26 23.69
CA SER A 147 -8.51 13.89 24.77
C SER A 147 -9.61 12.93 24.34
N GLN A 148 -9.76 12.68 23.04
CA GLN A 148 -10.93 12.02 22.46
C GLN A 148 -10.92 10.50 22.60
N TYR A 149 -9.74 9.87 22.70
CA TYR A 149 -9.57 8.43 22.45
C TYR A 149 -8.72 7.71 23.52
N GLY A 150 -8.75 8.20 24.76
CA GLY A 150 -7.92 7.64 25.85
C GLY A 150 -6.44 7.92 25.62
N ALA A 151 -5.60 6.89 25.62
CA ALA A 151 -4.15 7.04 25.42
C ALA A 151 -3.75 7.36 23.97
N CYS A 152 -4.64 7.11 22.98
CA CYS A 152 -4.35 7.43 21.59
C CYS A 152 -4.30 8.94 21.36
N GLN A 153 -3.17 9.42 20.82
CA GLN A 153 -2.89 10.86 20.64
C GLN A 153 -3.55 11.46 19.38
N MET A 154 -4.50 10.76 18.76
CA MET A 154 -5.24 11.25 17.60
C MET A 154 -6.17 12.39 18.02
N VAL A 155 -6.20 13.46 17.23
CA VAL A 155 -7.14 14.57 17.43
C VAL A 155 -7.93 14.79 16.16
N ILE A 156 -9.24 14.87 16.27
CA ILE A 156 -10.14 15.07 15.13
C ILE A 156 -11.03 16.27 15.41
N ASP A 157 -10.91 17.28 14.55
CA ASP A 157 -11.69 18.50 14.60
C ASP A 157 -12.60 18.58 13.38
N SER A 158 -13.89 18.31 13.60
CA SER A 158 -14.91 18.35 12.55
C SER A 158 -15.25 19.78 12.10
N GLU A 159 -15.06 20.79 12.95
CA GLU A 159 -15.32 22.19 12.63
C GLU A 159 -14.24 22.69 11.66
N GLN A 160 -12.97 22.39 11.96
CA GLN A 160 -11.84 22.70 11.09
C GLN A 160 -11.62 21.67 9.96
N LYS A 161 -12.42 20.60 9.92
CA LYS A 161 -12.29 19.47 8.98
C LYS A 161 -10.85 18.94 8.88
N THR A 162 -10.19 18.84 10.02
CA THR A 162 -8.77 18.48 10.15
C THR A 162 -8.57 17.37 11.15
N ALA A 163 -7.71 16.42 10.81
CA ALA A 163 -7.28 15.35 11.69
C ALA A 163 -5.78 15.52 11.99
N MET A 164 -5.40 15.64 13.25
CA MET A 164 -4.01 15.66 13.69
C MET A 164 -3.60 14.26 14.14
N PRO A 165 -2.78 13.54 13.35
CA PRO A 165 -2.36 12.21 13.71
C PRO A 165 -1.28 12.23 14.80
N PRO A 166 -1.13 11.13 15.56
CA PRO A 166 -0.04 10.95 16.50
C PRO A 166 1.32 11.16 15.84
N GLN A 167 2.27 11.73 16.58
CA GLN A 167 3.57 12.11 16.05
C GLN A 167 4.30 10.95 15.36
N ALA A 168 4.20 9.75 15.94
CA ALA A 168 4.85 8.54 15.44
C ALA A 168 4.49 8.17 13.98
N VAL A 169 3.32 8.61 13.49
CA VAL A 169 2.87 8.29 12.13
C VAL A 169 2.84 9.48 11.18
N ARG A 170 3.18 10.69 11.62
CA ARG A 170 3.18 11.90 10.77
C ARG A 170 4.07 11.76 9.54
N GLY A 171 5.28 11.22 9.70
CA GLY A 171 6.20 10.97 8.60
C GLY A 171 5.62 9.99 7.56
N ALA A 172 5.13 8.84 8.02
CA ALA A 172 4.51 7.83 7.16
C ALA A 172 3.28 8.38 6.42
N SER A 173 2.39 9.08 7.13
CA SER A 173 1.22 9.73 6.54
C SER A 173 1.62 10.73 5.45
N ALA A 174 2.61 11.58 5.72
CA ALA A 174 3.08 12.57 4.76
C ALA A 174 3.66 11.92 3.50
N ARG A 175 4.48 10.88 3.64
CA ARG A 175 5.05 10.15 2.50
C ARG A 175 4.00 9.42 1.67
N ILE A 176 2.94 8.93 2.29
CA ILE A 176 1.81 8.33 1.57
C ILE A 176 1.04 9.41 0.79
N TYR A 177 0.80 10.58 1.40
CA TYR A 177 0.15 11.70 0.72
C TYR A 177 0.96 12.19 -0.50
N LEU A 178 2.26 12.42 -0.32
CA LEU A 178 3.13 12.88 -1.40
C LEU A 178 3.23 11.84 -2.53
N TYR A 179 3.38 10.56 -2.18
CA TYR A 179 3.35 9.46 -3.13
C TYR A 179 2.06 9.41 -3.96
N MET A 180 0.90 9.41 -3.28
CA MET A 180 -0.39 9.33 -3.95
C MET A 180 -0.63 10.54 -4.85
N ALA A 181 -0.25 11.74 -4.38
CA ALA A 181 -0.38 12.96 -5.16
C ALA A 181 0.46 12.92 -6.44
N ASP A 182 1.72 12.51 -6.36
CA ASP A 182 2.61 12.51 -7.51
C ASP A 182 2.31 11.37 -8.50
N ARG A 183 1.95 10.19 -7.97
CA ARG A 183 1.63 9.00 -8.77
C ARG A 183 0.32 9.17 -9.53
N TYR A 184 -0.74 9.65 -8.86
CA TYR A 184 -2.07 9.78 -9.43
C TYR A 184 -2.43 11.20 -9.86
N LYS A 185 -1.45 12.11 -9.84
CA LYS A 185 -1.60 13.53 -10.23
C LYS A 185 -2.73 14.23 -9.45
N LEU A 186 -2.86 13.90 -8.17
CA LEU A 186 -3.87 14.52 -7.31
C LEU A 186 -3.40 15.93 -6.92
N ARG A 187 -4.33 16.89 -6.97
CA ARG A 187 -4.05 18.27 -6.56
C ARG A 187 -4.09 18.38 -5.04
N LEU A 188 -2.94 18.66 -4.43
CA LEU A 188 -2.84 19.12 -3.04
C LEU A 188 -2.93 20.64 -3.00
N SER A 189 -3.50 21.19 -1.93
CA SER A 189 -3.36 22.62 -1.65
C SER A 189 -1.88 22.95 -1.39
N ALA A 190 -1.47 24.20 -1.64
CA ALA A 190 -0.10 24.63 -1.34
C ALA A 190 0.24 24.44 0.15
N GLN A 191 -0.75 24.65 1.03
CA GLN A 191 -0.60 24.45 2.47
C GLN A 191 -0.41 22.98 2.84
N ASP A 192 -1.21 22.07 2.29
CA ASP A 192 -1.09 20.63 2.55
C ASP A 192 0.25 20.10 2.05
N ARG A 193 0.63 20.46 0.82
CA ARG A 193 1.93 20.06 0.25
C ARG A 193 3.08 20.53 1.12
N LYS A 194 3.10 21.80 1.54
CA LYS A 194 4.14 22.34 2.44
C LYS A 194 4.18 21.60 3.78
N THR A 195 3.02 21.28 4.34
CA THR A 195 2.88 20.53 5.60
C THR A 195 3.49 19.13 5.45
N TYR A 196 3.13 18.40 4.41
CA TYR A 196 3.61 17.03 4.21
C TYR A 196 5.08 16.97 3.82
N GLU A 197 5.58 17.91 3.02
CA GLU A 197 7.02 18.02 2.76
C GLU A 197 7.82 18.32 4.03
N ALA A 198 7.31 19.18 4.91
CA ALA A 198 7.93 19.44 6.21
C ALA A 198 7.90 18.19 7.10
N TRP A 199 6.76 17.51 7.22
CA TRP A 199 6.65 16.27 8.00
C TRP A 199 7.53 15.15 7.47
N ASN A 200 7.67 15.02 6.15
CA ASN A 200 8.58 14.04 5.56
C ASN A 200 10.04 14.29 6.00
N ARG A 201 10.48 15.55 6.08
CA ARG A 201 11.82 15.92 6.55
C ARG A 201 11.98 15.75 8.07
N MET A 202 10.99 16.16 8.85
CA MET A 202 11.07 16.17 10.32
C MET A 202 10.94 14.78 10.93
N TYR A 203 10.19 13.88 10.31
CA TYR A 203 9.90 12.54 10.82
C TYR A 203 10.51 11.49 9.88
N PRO A 204 11.78 11.09 10.12
CA PRO A 204 12.52 10.21 9.21
C PRO A 204 11.87 8.83 9.09
N VAL A 205 12.17 8.16 7.98
CA VAL A 205 11.70 6.80 7.71
C VAL A 205 12.17 5.84 8.79
N ASN A 206 11.24 5.13 9.42
CA ASN A 206 11.55 4.14 10.44
C ASN A 206 11.63 2.71 9.87
N GLU A 207 11.97 1.74 10.73
CA GLU A 207 12.09 0.33 10.35
C GLU A 207 10.77 -0.25 9.83
N TRP A 208 9.65 0.08 10.48
CA TRP A 208 8.33 -0.39 10.08
C TRP A 208 7.96 0.10 8.68
N GLU A 209 8.27 1.35 8.34
CA GLU A 209 8.04 1.89 7.00
C GLU A 209 8.89 1.20 5.93
N ARG A 210 10.16 0.90 6.21
CA ARG A 210 11.02 0.13 5.29
C ARG A 210 10.46 -1.27 5.07
N TRP A 211 10.09 -1.96 6.15
CA TRP A 211 9.44 -3.26 6.08
C TRP A 211 8.17 -3.21 5.23
N ARG A 212 7.27 -2.25 5.53
CA ARG A 212 6.02 -2.07 4.80
C ARG A 212 6.27 -1.79 3.33
N ASN A 213 7.16 -0.85 3.01
CA ASN A 213 7.48 -0.46 1.64
C ASN A 213 8.00 -1.65 0.82
N ARG A 214 8.78 -2.54 1.44
CA ARG A 214 9.20 -3.80 0.82
C ARG A 214 8.01 -4.74 0.59
N GLN A 215 7.22 -5.06 1.61
CA GLN A 215 6.10 -6.01 1.46
C GLN A 215 5.06 -5.51 0.45
N VAL A 216 4.63 -4.26 0.61
CA VAL A 216 3.70 -3.60 -0.30
C VAL A 216 4.32 -3.46 -1.69
N GLY A 217 5.58 -3.06 -1.79
CA GLY A 217 6.25 -2.89 -3.07
C GLY A 217 6.37 -4.18 -3.86
N CYS A 218 6.56 -5.31 -3.19
CA CYS A 218 6.55 -6.62 -3.83
C CYS A 218 5.16 -7.04 -4.34
N ALA A 219 4.09 -6.64 -3.64
CA ALA A 219 2.72 -6.89 -4.07
C ALA A 219 2.29 -5.96 -5.22
N MET A 220 2.70 -4.68 -5.15
CA MET A 220 2.38 -3.66 -6.16
C MET A 220 3.33 -3.72 -7.36
N GLY A 221 4.52 -4.29 -7.24
CA GLY A 221 5.56 -4.24 -8.26
C GLY A 221 6.38 -2.93 -8.29
N TRP A 222 6.15 -2.00 -7.36
CA TRP A 222 6.94 -0.78 -7.19
C TRP A 222 6.93 -0.29 -5.73
N GLY A 223 8.03 0.34 -5.29
CA GLY A 223 8.12 0.98 -3.98
C GLY A 223 7.54 2.40 -3.95
N ASN A 224 7.32 2.91 -2.74
CA ASN A 224 7.08 4.34 -2.50
C ASN A 224 8.45 5.06 -2.49
N PRO A 225 8.74 5.93 -3.47
CA PRO A 225 10.03 6.62 -3.60
C PRO A 225 10.33 7.55 -2.42
N TYR A 226 9.31 7.97 -1.67
CA TYR A 226 9.49 8.78 -0.47
C TYR A 226 9.99 7.97 0.74
N VAL A 227 9.85 6.64 0.71
CA VAL A 227 10.37 5.75 1.76
C VAL A 227 11.76 5.21 1.39
N GLY A 228 11.94 4.85 0.12
CA GLY A 228 13.21 4.35 -0.41
C GLY A 228 13.03 3.40 -1.60
N PRO A 229 14.13 2.99 -2.25
CA PRO A 229 14.09 2.07 -3.37
C PRO A 229 13.55 0.69 -2.97
N LEU A 230 12.91 0.00 -3.92
CA LEU A 230 12.57 -1.42 -3.81
C LEU A 230 13.60 -2.20 -4.63
N ASP A 231 14.38 -3.08 -4.00
CA ASP A 231 15.16 -4.09 -4.72
C ASP A 231 14.25 -5.30 -5.02
N PRO A 232 14.01 -5.67 -6.29
CA PRO A 232 13.22 -6.85 -6.63
C PRO A 232 13.74 -8.15 -6.00
N LYS A 233 15.05 -8.24 -5.68
CA LYS A 233 15.64 -9.40 -4.99
C LYS A 233 15.08 -9.61 -3.59
N ASP A 234 14.58 -8.55 -2.98
CA ASP A 234 13.98 -8.59 -1.67
C ASP A 234 12.55 -9.16 -1.69
N CYS A 235 11.98 -9.44 -2.87
CA CYS A 235 10.63 -9.98 -2.99
C CYS A 235 10.57 -11.50 -2.84
N PRO A 236 9.67 -12.03 -1.98
CA PRO A 236 9.46 -13.47 -1.84
C PRO A 236 9.20 -14.13 -3.20
N GLY A 237 9.83 -15.26 -3.47
CA GLY A 237 9.66 -16.02 -4.72
C GLY A 237 10.56 -15.58 -5.89
N GLN A 238 11.06 -14.33 -5.93
CA GLN A 238 11.95 -13.90 -7.01
C GLN A 238 13.39 -14.43 -6.88
N GLY A 239 13.87 -14.68 -5.66
CA GLY A 239 15.20 -15.25 -5.42
C GLY A 239 15.36 -16.70 -5.91
N VAL A 240 14.28 -17.49 -5.89
CA VAL A 240 14.29 -18.88 -6.37
C VAL A 240 14.30 -18.93 -7.89
N VAL A 241 13.45 -18.15 -8.55
CA VAL A 241 13.42 -18.03 -10.01
C VAL A 241 14.77 -17.55 -10.54
N ARG A 242 15.40 -16.58 -9.88
CA ARG A 242 16.72 -16.08 -10.29
C ARG A 242 17.83 -17.10 -10.06
N ARG A 243 17.86 -17.80 -8.91
CA ARG A 243 18.82 -18.91 -8.70
C ARG A 243 18.67 -20.02 -9.74
N ILE A 244 17.43 -20.36 -10.12
CA ILE A 244 17.18 -21.33 -11.19
C ILE A 244 17.68 -20.79 -12.53
N LEU A 245 17.40 -19.53 -12.87
CA LEU A 245 17.91 -18.89 -14.09
C LEU A 245 19.44 -18.79 -14.13
N ASP A 246 20.08 -18.47 -13.01
CA ASP A 246 21.53 -18.37 -12.89
C ASP A 246 22.18 -19.77 -13.01
N LEU A 247 21.61 -20.80 -12.37
CA LEU A 247 22.03 -22.21 -12.53
C LEU A 247 21.83 -22.72 -13.96
N LEU A 248 20.76 -22.29 -14.64
CA LEU A 248 20.50 -22.64 -16.04
C LEU A 248 21.51 -21.96 -16.96
N ARG A 249 21.84 -20.68 -16.75
CA ARG A 249 22.88 -19.96 -17.51
C ARG A 249 24.26 -20.59 -17.34
N GLU A 250 24.63 -20.92 -16.10
CA GLU A 250 25.91 -21.56 -15.79
C GLU A 250 26.03 -22.95 -16.46
N LYS A 251 24.94 -23.74 -16.47
CA LYS A 251 24.90 -25.04 -17.16
C LYS A 251 24.83 -24.95 -18.69
N LEU A 252 24.24 -23.88 -19.22
CA LEU A 252 24.08 -23.67 -20.66
C LEU A 252 25.23 -22.87 -21.30
N LYS A 253 26.19 -22.36 -20.50
CA LYS A 253 27.29 -21.47 -20.96
C LYS A 253 26.79 -20.29 -21.80
N ILE A 254 25.72 -19.64 -21.36
CA ILE A 254 25.21 -18.37 -21.93
C ILE A 254 25.40 -17.27 -20.90
#